data_AF-A0A1I6ZKF0-F1
#
_entry.id   AF-A0A1I6ZKF0-F1
#
_cell.length_a   1.000
_cell.length_b   1.000
_cell.length_c   1.000
_cell.angle_alpha   90.00
_cell.angle_beta   90.00
_cell.angle_gamma   90.00
#
_symmetry.space_group_name_H-M   'P 1'
#
loop_
_entity.id
_entity.type
_entity.pdbx_description
1 polymer ?
#
loop_
_entity_poly.entity_id
_entity_poly.type
_entity_poly.pdbx_seq_one_letter_code
_entity_poly.pdbx_strand_id
1 'polypeptide(L)'
;MRVPLPPEARLPDGWAVHLDPRTRRLEGGAALLGGSPLRLLRLAPRARDLLAGDRLAVTSPATAALAARLQDAGVAVPEPAGPAPGPGDVTVVVPVRDRTVGVVRLLAALRADPDTAGVRVLVVDDGSADAPALATAAAAGGAEVLRHDRSRGPAAARNTGLRAATTEAVAFLDSDCVPRPGWLGALLPHLADPRLAVVAPRITALPAAHPGWVTPYETAVSALDMGPHPGPVAPLSGLSYLPSAALLVRRTALGEGFDAGMRVAEDVDLVWRLAAARWRVRYEPAARVDHEHPSSTVAWLRRRAVYGTGAAPLAARHGRAVAPVVVSPWSAAALVLAAGGGRAGRVLAVAVLGDATVRLARRLAGPGRRAPAGLAAVLVLRGTAAAGRTLARSATRHHWPLTAVAALVSRRARWAALAVATADAVLAWWPHRAEVGPLRFAVARRLEDLAYGAGLWAGALCRRDPSALLPASPPRV
;
A
#
# COMPACT_ATOMS: atom_id res chain seq x y z
N MET A 1 -17.68 6.96 -10.46
CA MET A 1 -18.17 6.71 -9.10
C MET A 1 -17.74 7.82 -8.17
N ARG A 2 -18.65 8.34 -7.34
CA ARG A 2 -18.35 9.43 -6.40
C ARG A 2 -18.26 8.90 -4.96
N VAL A 3 -17.22 9.31 -4.24
CA VAL A 3 -17.15 9.15 -2.78
C VAL A 3 -17.59 10.47 -2.14
N PRO A 4 -18.30 10.44 -1.00
CA PRO A 4 -18.64 11.65 -0.25
C PRO A 4 -17.39 12.38 0.22
N LEU A 5 -17.51 13.66 0.58
CA LEU A 5 -16.44 14.38 1.26
C LEU A 5 -16.41 14.01 2.75
N PRO A 6 -15.23 14.05 3.40
CA PRO A 6 -15.13 13.86 4.84
C PRO A 6 -15.86 15.00 5.58
N PRO A 7 -16.44 14.71 6.77
CA PRO A 7 -17.03 15.75 7.60
C PRO A 7 -15.98 16.76 8.06
N GLU A 8 -16.41 18.01 8.28
CA GLU A 8 -15.58 19.07 8.88
C GLU A 8 -15.51 18.92 10.42
N ALA A 9 -15.16 17.73 10.89
CA ALA A 9 -15.02 17.44 12.31
C ALA A 9 -13.54 17.42 12.73
N ARG A 10 -13.27 17.95 13.92
CA ARG A 10 -11.93 17.91 14.54
C ARG A 10 -11.66 16.53 15.14
N LEU A 11 -10.39 16.22 15.38
CA LEU A 11 -10.01 15.08 16.21
C LEU A 11 -10.60 15.22 17.62
N PRO A 12 -11.08 14.12 18.23
CA PRO A 12 -11.73 14.16 19.54
C PRO A 12 -10.72 14.47 20.64
N ASP A 13 -11.22 14.96 21.78
CA ASP A 13 -10.38 15.16 22.96
C ASP A 13 -9.92 13.81 23.51
N GLY A 14 -8.68 13.76 23.99
CA GLY A 14 -8.01 12.53 24.40
C GLY A 14 -7.21 11.85 23.29
N TRP A 15 -7.55 12.07 22.00
CA TRP A 15 -6.74 11.62 20.87
C TRP A 15 -5.30 12.13 21.00
N ALA A 16 -4.31 11.33 20.63
CA ALA A 16 -2.93 11.77 20.60
C ALA A 16 -2.24 11.38 19.29
N VAL A 17 -1.13 12.05 18.99
CA VAL A 17 -0.21 11.66 17.94
C VAL A 17 1.21 11.68 18.49
N HIS A 18 2.04 10.77 18.02
CA HIS A 18 3.48 10.74 18.29
C HIS A 18 4.25 10.92 16.99
N LEU A 19 5.35 11.68 16.99
CA LEU A 19 6.18 11.81 15.80
C LEU A 19 6.68 10.43 15.35
N ASP A 20 6.57 10.13 14.06
CA ASP A 20 7.10 8.90 13.50
C ASP A 20 8.62 8.83 13.81
N PRO A 21 9.17 7.70 14.26
CA PRO A 21 10.61 7.57 14.55
C PRO A 21 11.53 7.92 13.37
N ARG A 22 11.00 7.90 12.14
CA ARG A 22 11.69 8.29 10.90
C ARG A 22 11.64 9.79 10.65
N THR A 23 10.83 10.55 11.38
CA THR A 23 10.76 12.00 11.34
C THR A 23 11.95 12.61 12.06
N ARG A 24 12.71 13.46 11.37
CA ARG A 24 13.85 14.16 11.93
C ARG A 24 13.46 15.57 12.37
N ARG A 25 13.81 15.92 13.60
CA ARG A 25 13.84 17.31 14.06
C ARG A 25 15.05 18.01 13.50
N LEU A 26 14.81 19.13 12.83
CA LEU A 26 15.85 20.04 12.39
C LEU A 26 15.78 21.29 13.25
N GLU A 27 16.84 22.09 13.21
CA GLU A 27 16.71 23.50 13.57
C GLU A 27 16.25 23.73 15.04
N GLY A 28 16.59 22.81 15.94
CA GLY A 28 16.17 22.82 17.36
C GLY A 28 14.70 22.44 17.57
N GLY A 29 14.09 21.66 16.66
CA GLY A 29 12.67 21.30 16.71
C GLY A 29 11.75 22.26 15.94
N ALA A 30 12.33 23.28 15.32
CA ALA A 30 11.59 24.26 14.52
C ALA A 30 11.08 23.75 13.18
N ALA A 31 11.72 22.71 12.65
CA ALA A 31 11.28 22.05 11.44
C ALA A 31 11.29 20.52 11.62
N LEU A 32 10.33 19.86 10.98
CA LEU A 32 10.19 18.41 10.95
C LEU A 32 10.39 17.94 9.51
N LEU A 33 11.27 16.97 9.31
CA LEU A 33 11.52 16.34 8.02
C LEU A 33 11.14 14.86 8.09
N GLY A 34 10.09 14.45 7.37
CA GLY A 34 9.58 13.08 7.45
C GLY A 34 8.46 12.81 6.45
N GLY A 35 7.74 11.71 6.64
CA GLY A 35 6.62 11.30 5.79
C GLY A 35 7.02 10.68 4.45
N SER A 36 6.00 10.19 3.74
CA SER A 36 6.12 9.65 2.40
C SER A 36 4.95 10.16 1.54
N PRO A 37 5.20 10.97 0.48
CA PRO A 37 6.50 11.51 0.07
C PRO A 37 7.13 12.38 1.17
N LEU A 38 8.46 12.55 1.10
CA LEU A 38 9.22 13.31 2.11
C LEU A 38 8.77 14.78 2.11
N ARG A 39 8.41 15.30 3.29
CA ARG A 39 7.94 16.66 3.52
C ARG A 39 8.78 17.37 4.57
N LEU A 40 8.98 18.66 4.38
CA LEU A 40 9.52 19.58 5.38
C LEU A 40 8.38 20.43 5.93
N LEU A 41 8.09 20.28 7.22
CA LEU A 41 7.14 21.14 7.94
C LEU A 41 7.91 22.11 8.81
N ARG A 42 7.57 23.40 8.74
CA ARG A 42 8.10 24.40 9.67
C ARG A 42 7.03 24.73 10.69
N LEU A 43 7.36 24.51 11.96
CA LEU A 43 6.45 24.77 13.07
C LEU A 43 6.58 26.24 13.49
N ALA A 44 5.46 26.93 13.59
CA ALA A 44 5.41 28.22 14.30
C ALA A 44 5.83 28.02 15.77
N PRO A 45 6.41 29.03 16.45
CA PRO A 45 6.85 28.90 17.84
C PRO A 45 5.76 28.29 18.75
N ARG A 46 4.53 28.84 18.70
CA ARG A 46 3.37 28.32 19.43
C ARG A 46 3.09 26.83 19.17
N ALA A 47 3.28 26.34 17.94
CA ALA A 47 3.05 24.94 17.61
C ALA A 47 4.14 24.01 18.16
N ARG A 48 5.35 24.52 18.40
CA ARG A 48 6.43 23.75 19.03
C ARG A 48 6.17 23.56 20.51
N ASP A 49 5.67 24.59 21.16
CA ASP A 49 5.37 24.58 22.60
C ASP A 49 4.21 23.63 22.94
N LEU A 50 3.35 23.33 21.96
CA LEU A 50 2.28 22.33 22.09
C LEU A 50 2.79 20.88 22.06
N LEU A 51 4.00 20.62 21.57
CA LEU A 51 4.60 19.28 21.53
C LEU A 51 5.31 18.98 22.86
N ALA A 52 4.82 17.97 23.59
CA ALA A 52 5.48 17.44 24.77
C ALA A 52 6.49 16.36 24.34
N GLY A 53 7.74 16.78 24.09
CA GLY A 53 8.71 15.92 23.42
C GLY A 53 8.22 15.58 22.02
N ASP A 54 8.07 14.30 21.71
CA ASP A 54 7.56 13.80 20.43
C ASP A 54 6.05 13.54 20.41
N ARG A 55 5.34 13.81 21.51
CA ARG A 55 3.91 13.54 21.64
C ARG A 55 3.07 14.82 21.66
N LEU A 56 1.90 14.77 21.05
CA LEU A 56 0.88 15.82 21.08
C LEU A 56 -0.48 15.20 21.43
N ALA A 57 -1.03 15.59 22.58
CA ALA A 57 -2.39 15.23 22.97
C ALA A 57 -3.39 16.31 22.52
N VAL A 58 -4.58 15.89 22.11
CA VAL A 58 -5.67 16.77 21.70
C VAL A 58 -6.49 17.14 22.92
N THR A 59 -6.42 18.42 23.30
CA THR A 59 -7.16 19.02 24.43
C THR A 59 -7.86 20.33 24.04
N SER A 60 -7.62 20.81 22.83
CA SER A 60 -8.15 22.07 22.30
C SER A 60 -8.27 22.02 20.76
N PRO A 61 -9.03 22.96 20.15
CA PRO A 61 -9.09 23.07 18.69
C PRO A 61 -7.72 23.28 18.03
N ALA A 62 -6.80 24.01 18.67
CA ALA A 62 -5.47 24.25 18.15
C ALA A 62 -4.61 22.97 18.12
N THR A 63 -4.64 22.18 19.20
CA THR A 63 -3.95 20.88 19.26
C THR A 63 -4.56 19.86 18.31
N ALA A 64 -5.89 19.87 18.13
CA ALA A 64 -6.58 19.02 17.16
C ALA A 64 -6.14 19.33 15.72
N ALA A 65 -6.09 20.63 15.37
CA ALA A 65 -5.65 21.07 14.06
C ALA A 65 -4.17 20.74 13.79
N LEU A 66 -3.30 20.89 14.80
CA LEU A 66 -1.89 20.53 14.67
C LEU A 66 -1.71 19.01 14.52
N ALA A 67 -2.37 18.19 15.35
CA ALA A 67 -2.33 16.74 15.27
C ALA A 67 -2.80 16.24 13.90
N ALA A 68 -3.93 16.79 13.42
CA ALA A 68 -4.46 16.52 12.09
C ALA A 68 -3.42 16.82 10.98
N ARG A 69 -2.74 17.97 11.04
CA ARG A 69 -1.72 18.35 10.05
C ARG A 69 -0.49 17.44 10.10
N LEU A 70 -0.04 17.04 11.29
CA LEU A 70 1.11 16.14 11.45
C LEU A 70 0.80 14.75 10.90
N GLN A 71 -0.41 14.24 11.13
CA GLN A 71 -0.89 12.97 10.57
C GLN A 71 -1.07 13.04 9.05
N ASP A 72 -1.69 14.11 8.52
CA ASP A 72 -1.90 14.31 7.07
C ASP A 72 -0.56 14.45 6.31
N ALA A 73 0.48 14.98 6.97
CA ALA A 73 1.83 15.04 6.42
C ALA A 73 2.61 13.72 6.54
N GLY A 74 2.08 12.72 7.27
CA GLY A 74 2.74 11.45 7.53
C GLY A 74 3.97 11.54 8.41
N VAL A 75 4.13 12.63 9.18
CA VAL A 75 5.26 12.81 10.10
C VAL A 75 4.95 12.34 11.51
N ALA A 76 3.68 12.01 11.79
CA ALA A 76 3.22 11.49 13.06
C ALA A 76 2.29 10.28 12.89
N VAL A 77 2.34 9.40 13.87
CA VAL A 77 1.52 8.20 14.04
C VAL A 77 0.46 8.52 15.11
N PRO A 78 -0.85 8.41 14.82
CA PRO A 78 -1.88 8.49 15.84
C PRO A 78 -1.74 7.41 16.91
N GLU A 79 -2.08 7.84 18.12
CA GLU A 79 -2.40 7.04 19.28
C GLU A 79 -3.90 7.24 19.52
N PRO A 80 -4.75 6.42 18.89
CA PRO A 80 -6.19 6.60 18.99
C PRO A 80 -6.65 6.48 20.45
N ALA A 81 -7.47 7.43 20.87
CA ALA A 81 -8.07 7.45 22.18
C ALA A 81 -9.41 8.22 22.11
N GLY A 82 -10.29 7.94 23.07
CA GLY A 82 -11.66 8.45 23.08
C GLY A 82 -12.70 7.40 22.65
N PRO A 83 -13.98 7.78 22.58
CA PRO A 83 -15.05 6.88 22.17
C PRO A 83 -14.87 6.48 20.71
N ALA A 84 -14.74 5.17 20.48
CA ALA A 84 -14.69 4.56 19.16
C ALA A 84 -15.84 3.54 19.02
N PRO A 85 -16.26 3.21 17.78
CA PRO A 85 -17.22 2.14 17.55
C PRO A 85 -16.75 0.84 18.19
N GLY A 86 -17.67 0.12 18.85
CA GLY A 86 -17.40 -1.19 19.41
C GLY A 86 -17.57 -2.31 18.37
N PRO A 87 -17.26 -3.56 18.71
CA PRO A 87 -17.50 -4.69 17.82
C PRO A 87 -18.96 -4.82 17.36
N GLY A 88 -19.93 -4.44 18.20
CA GLY A 88 -21.36 -4.44 17.84
C GLY A 88 -21.73 -3.44 16.73
N ASP A 89 -20.88 -2.45 16.47
CA ASP A 89 -21.03 -1.44 15.42
C ASP A 89 -20.34 -1.83 14.11
N VAL A 90 -19.97 -3.10 13.97
CA VAL A 90 -19.29 -3.66 12.79
C VAL A 90 -20.13 -4.77 12.17
N THR A 91 -20.25 -4.74 10.84
CA THR A 91 -20.69 -5.90 10.06
C THR A 91 -19.50 -6.42 9.27
N VAL A 92 -19.16 -7.69 9.43
CA VAL A 92 -18.16 -8.36 8.59
C VAL A 92 -18.81 -8.79 7.29
N VAL A 93 -18.22 -8.45 6.15
CA VAL A 93 -18.67 -8.84 4.81
C VAL A 93 -17.62 -9.75 4.18
N VAL A 94 -18.03 -10.96 3.83
CA VAL A 94 -17.18 -12.01 3.26
C VAL A 94 -17.61 -12.31 1.83
N PRO A 95 -16.96 -11.74 0.79
CA PRO A 95 -17.21 -12.16 -0.58
C PRO A 95 -16.64 -13.57 -0.80
N VAL A 96 -17.43 -14.46 -1.40
CA VAL A 96 -17.01 -15.84 -1.65
C VAL A 96 -17.55 -16.33 -3.00
N ARG A 97 -16.75 -17.17 -3.66
CA ARG A 97 -17.20 -18.02 -4.76
C ARG A 97 -16.41 -19.33 -4.73
N ASP A 98 -17.11 -20.45 -4.68
CA ASP A 98 -16.52 -21.81 -4.77
C ASP A 98 -15.44 -22.09 -3.69
N ARG A 99 -15.59 -21.51 -2.47
CA ARG A 99 -14.61 -21.65 -1.36
C ARG A 99 -15.26 -21.92 0.00
N THR A 100 -16.14 -22.92 0.08
CA THR A 100 -16.83 -23.30 1.33
C THR A 100 -15.88 -23.57 2.49
N VAL A 101 -14.78 -24.30 2.26
CA VAL A 101 -13.77 -24.60 3.31
C VAL A 101 -13.11 -23.32 3.85
N GLY A 102 -12.86 -22.34 2.99
CA GLY A 102 -12.32 -21.04 3.40
C GLY A 102 -13.28 -20.31 4.32
N VAL A 103 -14.57 -20.25 3.97
CA VAL A 103 -15.61 -19.64 4.80
C VAL A 103 -15.70 -20.30 6.17
N VAL A 104 -15.72 -21.64 6.24
CA VAL A 104 -15.75 -22.36 7.53
C VAL A 104 -14.57 -21.95 8.40
N ARG A 105 -13.36 -21.93 7.84
CA ARG A 105 -12.14 -21.58 8.57
C ARG A 105 -12.15 -20.12 9.04
N LEU A 106 -12.57 -19.19 8.20
CA LEU A 106 -12.69 -17.78 8.54
C LEU A 106 -13.71 -17.55 9.65
N LEU A 107 -14.90 -18.16 9.54
CA LEU A 107 -15.94 -18.05 10.56
C LEU A 107 -15.47 -18.63 11.89
N ALA A 108 -14.81 -19.79 11.88
CA ALA A 108 -14.23 -20.37 13.09
C ALA A 108 -13.22 -19.42 13.77
N ALA A 109 -12.36 -18.76 12.99
CA ALA A 109 -11.40 -17.77 13.52
C ALA A 109 -12.11 -16.55 14.15
N LEU A 110 -13.15 -16.03 13.50
CA LEU A 110 -13.94 -14.92 14.04
C LEU A 110 -14.69 -15.31 15.33
N ARG A 111 -15.20 -16.54 15.41
CA ARG A 111 -15.91 -17.03 16.60
C ARG A 111 -14.99 -17.37 17.77
N ALA A 112 -13.75 -17.74 17.51
CA ALA A 112 -12.77 -18.06 18.54
C ALA A 112 -12.18 -16.82 19.23
N ASP A 113 -12.19 -15.66 18.56
CA ASP A 113 -11.75 -14.39 19.14
C ASP A 113 -12.89 -13.73 19.92
N PRO A 114 -12.75 -13.50 21.24
CA PRO A 114 -13.79 -12.84 22.05
C PRO A 114 -14.23 -11.48 21.50
N ASP A 115 -13.32 -10.72 20.88
CA ASP A 115 -13.61 -9.40 20.31
C ASP A 115 -14.53 -9.49 19.08
N THR A 116 -14.55 -10.63 18.39
CA THR A 116 -15.34 -10.82 17.17
C THR A 116 -16.41 -11.92 17.25
N ALA A 117 -16.49 -12.64 18.37
CA ALA A 117 -17.39 -13.79 18.51
C ALA A 117 -18.86 -13.44 18.30
N GLY A 118 -19.28 -12.24 18.71
CA GLY A 118 -20.64 -11.73 18.56
C GLY A 118 -20.89 -10.84 17.34
N VAL A 119 -19.88 -10.61 16.49
CA VAL A 119 -20.00 -9.68 15.36
C VAL A 119 -20.91 -10.27 14.28
N ARG A 120 -21.76 -9.42 13.68
CA ARG A 120 -22.62 -9.82 12.56
C ARG A 120 -21.77 -10.13 11.32
N VAL A 121 -22.01 -11.27 10.68
CA VAL A 121 -21.28 -11.69 9.47
C VAL A 121 -22.25 -11.90 8.32
N LEU A 122 -21.98 -11.24 7.19
CA LEU A 122 -22.66 -11.39 5.91
C LEU A 122 -21.72 -12.09 4.93
N VAL A 123 -22.02 -13.34 4.60
CA VAL A 123 -21.36 -14.06 3.51
C VAL A 123 -22.07 -13.72 2.20
N VAL A 124 -21.35 -13.11 1.26
CA VAL A 124 -21.89 -12.78 -0.06
C VAL A 124 -21.41 -13.80 -1.08
N ASP A 125 -22.29 -14.74 -1.41
CA ASP A 125 -22.05 -15.80 -2.39
C ASP A 125 -22.20 -15.27 -3.82
N ASP A 126 -21.08 -15.10 -4.52
CA ASP A 126 -21.02 -14.60 -5.89
C ASP A 126 -21.26 -15.71 -6.93
N GLY A 127 -22.29 -16.53 -6.70
CA GLY A 127 -22.73 -17.58 -7.62
C GLY A 127 -21.88 -18.85 -7.56
N SER A 128 -21.59 -19.36 -6.36
CA SER A 128 -20.94 -20.67 -6.16
C SER A 128 -21.76 -21.80 -6.77
N ALA A 129 -21.06 -22.83 -7.28
CA ALA A 129 -21.67 -24.00 -7.89
C ALA A 129 -22.48 -24.83 -6.89
N ASP A 130 -21.91 -25.07 -5.70
CA ASP A 130 -22.59 -25.76 -4.59
C ASP A 130 -23.10 -24.75 -3.55
N ALA A 131 -24.17 -24.05 -3.93
CA ALA A 131 -24.83 -23.06 -3.08
C ALA A 131 -25.37 -23.64 -1.75
N PRO A 132 -26.04 -24.81 -1.75
CA PRO A 132 -26.58 -25.40 -0.53
C PRO A 132 -25.50 -25.72 0.50
N ALA A 133 -24.37 -26.29 0.07
CA ALA A 133 -23.27 -26.59 0.99
C ALA A 133 -22.66 -25.32 1.59
N LEU A 134 -22.47 -24.28 0.77
CA LEU A 134 -21.99 -22.98 1.26
C LEU A 134 -22.95 -22.35 2.27
N ALA A 135 -24.25 -22.36 1.97
CA ALA A 135 -25.26 -21.79 2.86
C ALA A 135 -25.33 -22.51 4.20
N THR A 136 -25.28 -23.84 4.17
CA THR A 136 -25.25 -24.69 5.38
C THR A 136 -24.01 -24.39 6.22
N ALA A 137 -22.84 -24.32 5.59
CA ALA A 137 -21.58 -24.02 6.26
C ALA A 137 -21.57 -22.61 6.89
N ALA A 138 -22.09 -21.60 6.18
CA ALA A 138 -22.19 -20.24 6.69
C ALA A 138 -23.15 -20.16 7.88
N ALA A 139 -24.33 -20.81 7.79
CA ALA A 139 -25.30 -20.85 8.88
C ALA A 139 -24.75 -21.55 10.13
N ALA A 140 -23.99 -22.64 9.97
CA ALA A 140 -23.32 -23.33 11.07
C ALA A 140 -22.28 -22.43 11.79
N GLY A 141 -21.66 -21.50 11.06
CA GLY A 141 -20.78 -20.47 11.62
C GLY A 141 -21.52 -19.20 12.08
N GLY A 142 -22.86 -19.22 12.12
CA GLY A 142 -23.72 -18.12 12.54
C GLY A 142 -23.74 -16.91 11.60
N ALA A 143 -23.46 -17.10 10.31
CA ALA A 143 -23.45 -16.04 9.30
C ALA A 143 -24.73 -16.04 8.46
N GLU A 144 -25.15 -14.84 8.03
CA GLU A 144 -26.21 -14.65 7.04
C GLU A 144 -25.63 -14.76 5.63
N VAL A 145 -26.41 -15.26 4.68
CA VAL A 145 -25.96 -15.44 3.29
C VAL A 145 -26.77 -14.58 2.33
N LEU A 146 -26.07 -13.79 1.52
CA LEU A 146 -26.64 -13.06 0.39
C LEU A 146 -26.10 -13.66 -0.90
N ARG A 147 -26.97 -14.19 -1.76
CA ARG A 147 -26.55 -14.89 -2.98
C ARG A 147 -26.79 -14.05 -4.24
N HIS A 148 -25.85 -14.10 -5.16
CA HIS A 148 -26.04 -13.72 -6.56
C HIS A 148 -26.37 -14.95 -7.40
N ASP A 149 -27.30 -14.81 -8.36
CA ASP A 149 -27.64 -15.89 -9.30
C ASP A 149 -26.47 -16.29 -10.20
N ARG A 150 -25.57 -15.34 -10.48
CA ARG A 150 -24.35 -15.52 -11.28
C ARG A 150 -23.22 -14.66 -10.74
N SER A 151 -21.98 -15.05 -11.04
CA SER A 151 -20.79 -14.29 -10.61
C SER A 151 -20.74 -12.90 -11.23
N ARG A 152 -20.74 -11.89 -10.36
CA ARG A 152 -20.63 -10.45 -10.67
C ARG A 152 -19.24 -9.90 -10.33
N GLY A 153 -18.39 -10.69 -9.68
CA GLY A 153 -17.03 -10.34 -9.29
C GLY A 153 -16.94 -9.84 -7.84
N PRO A 154 -15.71 -9.83 -7.28
CA PRO A 154 -15.48 -9.55 -5.86
C PRO A 154 -15.90 -8.14 -5.44
N ALA A 155 -15.66 -7.12 -6.28
CA ALA A 155 -16.12 -5.76 -6.06
C ALA A 155 -17.66 -5.68 -5.94
N ALA A 156 -18.39 -6.37 -6.81
CA ALA A 156 -19.85 -6.40 -6.76
C ALA A 156 -20.36 -7.12 -5.50
N ALA A 157 -19.73 -8.23 -5.11
CA ALA A 157 -20.05 -8.95 -3.87
C ALA A 157 -19.82 -8.08 -2.61
N ARG A 158 -18.67 -7.41 -2.51
CA ARG A 158 -18.40 -6.45 -1.43
C ARG A 158 -19.43 -5.32 -1.38
N ASN A 159 -19.82 -4.78 -2.53
CA ASN A 159 -20.86 -3.75 -2.60
C ASN A 159 -22.25 -4.24 -2.18
N THR A 160 -22.59 -5.51 -2.47
CA THR A 160 -23.83 -6.12 -1.99
C THR A 160 -23.84 -6.21 -0.47
N GLY A 161 -22.75 -6.69 0.13
CA GLY A 161 -22.62 -6.70 1.59
C GLY A 161 -22.62 -5.29 2.20
N LEU A 162 -21.92 -4.34 1.58
CA LEU A 162 -21.90 -2.93 2.02
C LEU A 162 -23.29 -2.31 2.08
N ARG A 163 -24.14 -2.57 1.07
CA ARG A 163 -25.52 -2.06 1.04
C ARG A 163 -26.43 -2.74 2.07
N ALA A 164 -26.17 -4.01 2.39
CA ALA A 164 -26.93 -4.75 3.39
C ALA A 164 -26.50 -4.44 4.83
N ALA A 165 -25.28 -3.93 5.02
CA ALA A 165 -24.76 -3.54 6.33
C ALA A 165 -25.46 -2.28 6.87
N THR A 166 -25.99 -2.41 8.09
CA THR A 166 -26.70 -1.34 8.81
C THR A 166 -25.84 -0.64 9.85
N THR A 167 -24.69 -1.22 10.18
CA THR A 167 -23.75 -0.76 11.21
C THR A 167 -22.91 0.45 10.78
N GLU A 168 -22.25 1.13 11.72
CA GLU A 168 -21.41 2.30 11.41
C GLU A 168 -20.20 1.92 10.56
N ALA A 169 -19.60 0.77 10.85
CA ALA A 169 -18.42 0.26 10.16
C ALA A 169 -18.70 -1.07 9.45
N VAL A 170 -17.94 -1.32 8.39
CA VAL A 170 -17.93 -2.59 7.66
C VAL A 170 -16.51 -3.14 7.62
N ALA A 171 -16.36 -4.40 7.96
CA ALA A 171 -15.10 -5.11 7.83
C ALA A 171 -15.16 -6.04 6.62
N PHE A 172 -14.39 -5.77 5.57
CA PHE A 172 -14.25 -6.72 4.46
C PHE A 172 -13.18 -7.75 4.82
N LEU A 173 -13.49 -9.04 4.68
CA LEU A 173 -12.55 -10.14 4.82
C LEU A 173 -12.75 -11.13 3.69
N ASP A 174 -11.68 -11.45 2.96
CA ASP A 174 -11.76 -12.50 1.93
C ASP A 174 -11.91 -13.88 2.58
N SER A 175 -12.63 -14.78 1.90
CA SER A 175 -12.89 -16.15 2.41
C SER A 175 -11.63 -17.00 2.65
N ASP A 176 -10.46 -16.57 2.15
CA ASP A 176 -9.17 -17.21 2.35
C ASP A 176 -8.27 -16.50 3.37
N CYS A 177 -8.83 -15.56 4.14
CA CYS A 177 -8.21 -14.93 5.30
C CYS A 177 -8.51 -15.66 6.61
N VAL A 178 -7.61 -15.51 7.58
CA VAL A 178 -7.72 -15.97 8.96
C VAL A 178 -7.24 -14.81 9.86
N PRO A 179 -8.16 -14.00 10.42
CA PRO A 179 -7.77 -12.93 11.32
C PRO A 179 -7.16 -13.48 12.61
N ARG A 180 -6.13 -12.80 13.13
CA ARG A 180 -5.53 -13.15 14.44
C ARG A 180 -6.31 -12.50 15.58
N PRO A 181 -6.29 -13.09 16.80
CA PRO A 181 -6.96 -12.50 17.96
C PRO A 181 -6.58 -11.04 18.19
N GLY A 182 -7.57 -10.19 18.47
CA GLY A 182 -7.40 -8.75 18.74
C GLY A 182 -7.20 -7.89 17.49
N TRP A 183 -7.29 -8.46 16.28
CA TRP A 183 -7.11 -7.69 15.03
C TRP A 183 -8.13 -6.55 14.93
N LEU A 184 -9.41 -6.80 15.27
CA LEU A 184 -10.47 -5.79 15.16
C LEU A 184 -10.30 -4.71 16.23
N GLY A 185 -9.93 -5.11 17.46
CA GLY A 185 -9.63 -4.20 18.57
C GLY A 185 -8.46 -3.25 18.28
N ALA A 186 -7.51 -3.66 17.45
CA ALA A 186 -6.42 -2.80 16.99
C ALA A 186 -6.82 -1.81 15.87
N LEU A 187 -7.90 -2.10 15.13
CA LEU A 187 -8.38 -1.26 14.01
C LEU A 187 -9.48 -0.28 14.43
N LEU A 188 -10.45 -0.73 15.23
CA LEU A 188 -11.62 0.05 15.67
C LEU A 188 -11.28 1.42 16.27
N PRO A 189 -10.27 1.56 17.16
CA PRO A 189 -9.94 2.84 17.76
C PRO A 189 -9.62 3.94 16.75
N HIS A 190 -9.06 3.59 15.58
CA HIS A 190 -8.75 4.57 14.54
C HIS A 190 -10.01 5.26 13.99
N LEU A 191 -11.19 4.61 14.04
CA LEU A 191 -12.47 5.21 13.62
C LEU A 191 -12.96 6.34 14.55
N ALA A 192 -12.32 6.59 15.70
CA ALA A 192 -12.57 7.83 16.44
C ALA A 192 -12.09 9.08 15.66
N ASP A 193 -11.22 8.94 14.66
CA ASP A 193 -10.96 9.99 13.68
C ASP A 193 -12.14 10.10 12.69
N PRO A 194 -12.91 11.21 12.71
CA PRO A 194 -14.07 11.36 11.84
C PRO A 194 -13.69 11.47 10.36
N ARG A 195 -12.42 11.78 10.05
CA ARG A 195 -11.88 11.87 8.68
C ARG A 195 -11.20 10.58 8.22
N LEU A 196 -11.18 9.52 9.03
CA LEU A 196 -10.73 8.20 8.60
C LEU A 196 -11.83 7.48 7.83
N ALA A 197 -11.51 7.08 6.59
CA ALA A 197 -12.38 6.25 5.77
C ALA A 197 -12.07 4.77 5.92
N VAL A 198 -10.78 4.41 5.91
CA VAL A 198 -10.34 3.01 5.84
C VAL A 198 -9.06 2.82 6.66
N VAL A 199 -9.02 1.76 7.45
CA VAL A 199 -7.81 1.22 8.07
C VAL A 199 -7.68 -0.27 7.76
N ALA A 200 -6.46 -0.73 7.47
CA ALA A 200 -6.20 -2.13 7.15
C ALA A 200 -5.12 -2.74 8.05
N PRO A 201 -5.24 -4.03 8.39
CA PRO A 201 -4.23 -4.78 9.11
C PRO A 201 -3.06 -5.13 8.18
N ARG A 202 -1.97 -5.64 8.78
CA ARG A 202 -0.93 -6.36 8.03
C ARG A 202 -1.45 -7.71 7.57
N ILE A 203 -1.28 -8.00 6.29
CA ILE A 203 -1.58 -9.31 5.72
C ILE A 203 -0.30 -10.14 5.72
N THR A 204 -0.33 -11.26 6.44
CA THR A 204 0.77 -12.24 6.50
C THR A 204 0.37 -13.54 5.82
N ALA A 205 1.33 -14.44 5.58
CA ALA A 205 1.03 -15.72 4.97
C ALA A 205 0.42 -16.71 5.97
N LEU A 206 -0.71 -17.32 5.58
CA LEU A 206 -1.23 -18.49 6.26
C LEU A 206 -0.35 -19.70 5.89
N PRO A 207 0.11 -20.50 6.87
CA PRO A 207 0.91 -21.68 6.59
C PRO A 207 0.19 -22.64 5.63
N ALA A 208 0.84 -22.95 4.50
CA ALA A 208 0.29 -23.84 3.50
C ALA A 208 0.34 -25.29 3.99
N ALA A 209 -0.78 -26.02 3.89
CA ALA A 209 -0.83 -27.45 4.19
C ALA A 209 0.11 -28.27 3.28
N HIS A 210 0.26 -27.85 2.02
CA HIS A 210 1.14 -28.46 1.04
C HIS A 210 2.03 -27.38 0.40
N PRO A 211 3.17 -27.04 1.02
CA PRO A 211 4.05 -25.98 0.52
C PRO A 211 4.78 -26.42 -0.76
N GLY A 212 4.63 -25.64 -1.83
CA GLY A 212 5.46 -25.74 -3.03
C GLY A 212 6.78 -24.97 -2.90
N TRP A 213 7.67 -25.09 -3.88
CA TRP A 213 9.00 -24.45 -3.85
C TRP A 213 8.94 -22.91 -3.78
N VAL A 214 7.85 -22.29 -4.25
CA VAL A 214 7.63 -20.83 -4.22
C VAL A 214 7.13 -20.33 -2.86
N THR A 215 6.59 -21.21 -2.01
CA THR A 215 5.97 -20.84 -0.74
C THR A 215 6.89 -20.00 0.15
N PRO A 216 8.17 -20.35 0.37
CA PRO A 216 9.05 -19.51 1.18
C PRO A 216 9.23 -18.09 0.62
N TYR A 217 9.28 -17.95 -0.71
CA TYR A 217 9.35 -16.65 -1.36
C TYR A 217 8.07 -15.84 -1.17
N GLU A 218 6.90 -16.46 -1.39
CA GLU A 218 5.61 -15.79 -1.22
C GLU A 218 5.37 -15.39 0.24
N THR A 219 5.78 -16.23 1.21
CA THR A 219 5.74 -15.91 2.64
C THR A 219 6.58 -14.68 2.97
N ALA A 220 7.78 -14.57 2.38
CA ALA A 220 8.70 -13.48 2.67
C ALA A 220 8.37 -12.17 1.94
N VAL A 221 7.80 -12.23 0.73
CA VAL A 221 7.64 -11.07 -0.17
C VAL A 221 6.24 -11.00 -0.79
N SER A 222 5.21 -11.31 -0.01
CA SER A 222 3.84 -11.28 -0.55
C SER A 222 3.47 -9.89 -1.04
N ALA A 223 2.79 -9.83 -2.19
CA ALA A 223 2.21 -8.59 -2.70
C ALA A 223 1.15 -7.98 -1.77
N LEU A 224 0.60 -8.75 -0.83
CA LEU A 224 -0.40 -8.28 0.14
C LEU A 224 0.24 -7.74 1.44
N ASP A 225 1.49 -8.10 1.74
CA ASP A 225 2.18 -7.64 2.94
C ASP A 225 2.79 -6.25 2.70
N MET A 226 2.23 -5.23 3.38
CA MET A 226 2.72 -3.84 3.29
C MET A 226 3.85 -3.53 4.27
N GLY A 227 4.34 -4.53 4.99
CA GLY A 227 5.48 -4.45 5.90
C GLY A 227 5.11 -4.09 7.34
N PRO A 228 6.09 -3.91 8.24
CA PRO A 228 5.84 -3.77 9.67
C PRO A 228 5.59 -2.33 10.14
N HIS A 229 5.66 -1.34 9.26
CA HIS A 229 5.61 0.07 9.66
C HIS A 229 4.23 0.66 9.38
N PRO A 230 3.56 1.29 10.37
CA PRO A 230 2.31 1.98 10.14
C PRO A 230 2.52 3.20 9.25
N GLY A 231 1.43 3.69 8.66
CA GLY A 231 1.49 4.94 7.92
C GLY A 231 0.19 5.33 7.22
N PRO A 232 0.11 6.60 6.77
CA PRO A 232 -0.92 7.01 5.84
C PRO A 232 -0.71 6.33 4.49
N VAL A 233 -1.81 6.08 3.79
CA VAL A 233 -1.83 5.45 2.47
C VAL A 233 -2.31 6.45 1.45
N ALA A 234 -1.52 6.67 0.42
CA ALA A 234 -1.80 7.64 -0.64
C ALA A 234 -1.07 7.28 -1.93
N PRO A 235 -1.60 7.64 -3.12
CA PRO A 235 -0.88 7.47 -4.37
C PRO A 235 0.50 8.13 -4.30
N LEU A 236 1.49 7.51 -4.94
CA LEU A 236 2.87 8.00 -4.99
C LEU A 236 3.58 8.13 -3.62
N SER A 237 3.11 7.41 -2.61
CA SER A 237 3.76 7.27 -1.30
C SER A 237 4.32 5.87 -1.07
N GLY A 238 5.02 5.67 0.05
CA GLY A 238 5.58 4.38 0.45
C GLY A 238 4.52 3.30 0.72
N LEU A 239 3.28 3.71 0.97
CA LEU A 239 2.10 2.83 1.08
C LEU A 239 1.06 3.36 0.09
N SER A 240 1.01 2.78 -1.10
CA SER A 240 0.15 3.33 -2.17
C SER A 240 -1.26 2.79 -2.17
N TYR A 241 -1.52 1.65 -1.56
CA TYR A 241 -2.84 1.02 -1.52
C TYR A 241 -2.96 0.12 -0.28
N LEU A 242 -4.18 -0.38 -0.03
CA LEU A 242 -4.49 -1.37 0.99
C LEU A 242 -5.19 -2.55 0.31
N PRO A 243 -4.75 -3.80 0.50
CA PRO A 243 -5.41 -4.92 -0.13
C PRO A 243 -6.81 -5.15 0.45
N SER A 244 -7.80 -5.33 -0.43
CA SER A 244 -9.19 -5.56 0.00
C SER A 244 -9.47 -6.89 0.69
N ALA A 245 -8.45 -7.74 0.82
CA ALA A 245 -8.51 -9.00 1.56
C ALA A 245 -8.80 -8.83 3.06
N ALA A 246 -8.42 -7.68 3.63
CA ALA A 246 -8.84 -7.28 4.97
C ALA A 246 -8.87 -5.75 5.08
N LEU A 247 -10.05 -5.16 5.28
CA LEU A 247 -10.24 -3.72 5.48
C LEU A 247 -11.29 -3.46 6.55
N LEU A 248 -11.07 -2.50 7.45
CA LEU A 248 -12.12 -1.88 8.25
C LEU A 248 -12.44 -0.51 7.66
N VAL A 249 -13.71 -0.27 7.35
CA VAL A 249 -14.14 0.95 6.66
C VAL A 249 -15.26 1.65 7.43
N ARG A 250 -15.24 2.98 7.43
CA ARG A 250 -16.41 3.80 7.77
C ARG A 250 -17.43 3.66 6.65
N ARG A 251 -18.61 3.10 6.94
CA ARG A 251 -19.63 2.80 5.91
C ARG A 251 -20.00 4.04 5.09
N THR A 252 -20.21 5.17 5.78
CA THR A 252 -20.61 6.43 5.15
C THR A 252 -19.53 7.04 4.24
N ALA A 253 -18.27 6.67 4.40
CA ALA A 253 -17.17 7.19 3.57
C ALA A 253 -17.13 6.55 2.17
N LEU A 254 -17.71 5.35 2.00
CA LEU A 254 -17.57 4.59 0.75
C LEU A 254 -18.51 5.03 -0.37
N GLY A 255 -19.62 5.72 -0.07
CA GLY A 255 -20.62 6.09 -1.08
C GLY A 255 -21.08 4.89 -1.90
N GLU A 256 -20.80 4.91 -3.20
CA GLU A 256 -21.14 3.81 -4.13
C GLU A 256 -20.26 2.54 -3.97
N GLY A 257 -19.19 2.59 -3.16
CA GLY A 257 -18.31 1.46 -2.86
C GLY A 257 -17.20 1.23 -3.88
N PHE A 258 -16.93 -0.04 -4.18
CA PHE A 258 -15.94 -0.52 -5.15
C PHE A 258 -16.46 -0.42 -6.59
N ASP A 259 -15.58 -0.23 -7.56
CA ASP A 259 -16.00 -0.28 -8.97
C ASP A 259 -16.26 -1.72 -9.41
N ALA A 260 -17.54 -2.07 -9.56
CA ALA A 260 -17.97 -3.42 -9.95
C ALA A 260 -17.50 -3.82 -11.36
N GLY A 261 -17.10 -2.86 -12.22
CA GLY A 261 -16.49 -3.13 -13.51
C GLY A 261 -15.03 -3.57 -13.42
N MET A 262 -14.38 -3.36 -12.27
CA MET A 262 -13.01 -3.79 -12.03
C MET A 262 -12.98 -5.18 -11.38
N ARG A 263 -12.33 -6.13 -12.05
CA ARG A 263 -12.06 -7.47 -11.52
C ARG A 263 -10.71 -7.59 -10.80
N VAL A 264 -9.88 -6.55 -10.93
CA VAL A 264 -8.55 -6.46 -10.33
C VAL A 264 -8.24 -4.99 -10.07
N ALA A 265 -7.50 -4.73 -9.00
CA ALA A 265 -7.10 -3.40 -8.55
C ALA A 265 -8.27 -2.47 -8.17
N GLU A 266 -9.43 -3.05 -7.85
CA GLU A 266 -10.58 -2.32 -7.31
C GLU A 266 -10.27 -1.67 -5.95
N ASP A 267 -9.33 -2.25 -5.22
CA ASP A 267 -8.83 -1.78 -3.93
C ASP A 267 -7.92 -0.56 -4.09
N VAL A 268 -7.00 -0.59 -5.05
CA VAL A 268 -6.18 0.56 -5.45
C VAL A 268 -7.07 1.73 -5.89
N ASP A 269 -8.06 1.47 -6.75
CA ASP A 269 -9.01 2.49 -7.21
C ASP A 269 -9.77 3.13 -6.03
N LEU A 270 -10.29 2.31 -5.11
CA LEU A 270 -11.02 2.80 -3.95
C LEU A 270 -10.14 3.70 -3.08
N VAL A 271 -8.94 3.23 -2.69
CA VAL A 271 -8.02 3.99 -1.84
C VAL A 271 -7.65 5.32 -2.47
N TRP A 272 -7.40 5.35 -3.79
CA TRP A 272 -7.02 6.57 -4.48
C TRP A 272 -8.18 7.55 -4.63
N ARG A 273 -9.41 7.07 -4.85
CA ARG A 273 -10.61 7.93 -4.83
C ARG A 273 -10.81 8.56 -3.44
N LEU A 274 -10.66 7.78 -2.37
CA LEU A 274 -10.76 8.27 -1.00
C LEU A 274 -9.68 9.33 -0.70
N ALA A 275 -8.42 9.05 -1.06
CA ALA A 275 -7.32 10.01 -0.88
C ALA A 275 -7.54 11.30 -1.68
N ALA A 276 -8.03 11.20 -2.93
CA ALA A 276 -8.37 12.36 -3.76
C ALA A 276 -9.48 13.21 -3.14
N ALA A 277 -10.46 12.57 -2.49
CA ALA A 277 -11.53 13.22 -1.73
C ALA A 277 -11.12 13.68 -0.32
N ARG A 278 -9.82 13.63 0.03
CA ARG A 278 -9.25 14.08 1.31
C ARG A 278 -9.67 13.28 2.54
N TRP A 279 -10.20 12.08 2.33
CA TRP A 279 -10.30 11.08 3.40
C TRP A 279 -8.91 10.59 3.79
N ARG A 280 -8.76 10.22 5.06
CA ARG A 280 -7.58 9.51 5.55
C ARG A 280 -7.76 8.02 5.32
N VAL A 281 -6.68 7.41 4.83
CA VAL A 281 -6.55 5.96 4.66
C VAL A 281 -5.29 5.54 5.39
N ARG A 282 -5.36 4.46 6.15
CA ARG A 282 -4.30 4.09 7.09
C ARG A 282 -3.98 2.60 7.07
N TYR A 283 -2.70 2.30 7.28
CA TYR A 283 -2.21 0.96 7.52
C TYR A 283 -1.79 0.79 8.99
N GLU A 284 -2.27 -0.27 9.64
CA GLU A 284 -2.03 -0.59 11.04
C GLU A 284 -1.49 -2.03 11.19
N PRO A 285 -0.16 -2.22 11.19
CA PRO A 285 0.46 -3.53 11.22
C PRO A 285 0.47 -4.22 12.59
N ALA A 286 0.01 -3.56 13.65
CA ALA A 286 -0.26 -4.22 14.92
C ALA A 286 -1.42 -5.22 14.79
N ALA A 287 -2.44 -4.89 13.98
CA ALA A 287 -3.46 -5.83 13.55
C ALA A 287 -2.91 -6.77 12.46
N ARG A 288 -3.21 -8.07 12.56
CA ARG A 288 -2.70 -9.07 11.61
C ARG A 288 -3.80 -10.00 11.12
N VAL A 289 -3.78 -10.29 9.82
CA VAL A 289 -4.65 -11.26 9.17
C VAL A 289 -3.77 -12.17 8.32
N ASP A 290 -3.83 -13.47 8.55
CA ASP A 290 -3.13 -14.45 7.74
C ASP A 290 -3.95 -14.77 6.49
N HIS A 291 -3.32 -14.90 5.33
CA HIS A 291 -3.98 -15.10 4.04
C HIS A 291 -3.43 -16.35 3.34
N GLU A 292 -4.30 -17.17 2.77
CA GLU A 292 -3.90 -18.38 2.02
C GLU A 292 -3.29 -18.02 0.66
N HIS A 293 -2.08 -18.51 0.38
CA HIS A 293 -1.42 -18.28 -0.90
C HIS A 293 -1.45 -19.52 -1.81
N PRO A 294 -1.48 -19.35 -3.14
CA PRO A 294 -1.33 -20.46 -4.06
C PRO A 294 0.03 -21.15 -3.87
N SER A 295 0.02 -22.46 -3.65
CA SER A 295 1.24 -23.28 -3.58
C SER A 295 1.73 -23.74 -4.96
N SER A 296 0.84 -23.79 -5.95
CA SER A 296 1.16 -24.13 -7.34
C SER A 296 1.83 -22.96 -8.07
N THR A 297 2.96 -23.23 -8.73
CA THR A 297 3.68 -22.23 -9.53
C THR A 297 2.81 -21.64 -10.64
N VAL A 298 2.00 -22.45 -11.32
CA VAL A 298 1.13 -21.97 -12.41
C VAL A 298 0.05 -21.05 -11.87
N ALA A 299 -0.61 -21.43 -10.77
CA ALA A 299 -1.64 -20.61 -10.14
C ALA A 299 -1.05 -19.29 -9.63
N TRP A 300 0.14 -19.34 -9.04
CA TRP A 300 0.87 -18.18 -8.56
C TRP A 300 1.23 -17.21 -9.69
N LEU A 301 1.86 -17.68 -10.78
CA LEU A 301 2.22 -16.84 -11.93
C LEU A 301 0.99 -16.26 -12.62
N ARG A 302 -0.09 -17.05 -12.77
CA ARG A 302 -1.35 -16.57 -13.34
C ARG A 302 -1.91 -15.42 -12.53
N ARG A 303 -1.89 -15.52 -11.19
CA ARG A 303 -2.34 -14.46 -10.29
C ARG A 303 -1.50 -13.18 -10.49
N ARG A 304 -0.17 -13.30 -10.58
CA ARG A 304 0.73 -12.16 -10.83
C ARG A 304 0.47 -11.49 -12.18
N ALA A 305 0.23 -12.28 -13.23
CA ALA A 305 -0.16 -11.76 -14.53
C ALA A 305 -1.50 -11.02 -14.49
N VAL A 306 -2.51 -11.58 -13.82
CA VAL A 306 -3.81 -10.90 -13.63
C VAL A 306 -3.62 -9.55 -12.91
N TYR A 307 -2.81 -9.50 -11.85
CA TYR A 307 -2.50 -8.24 -11.16
C TYR A 307 -1.88 -7.19 -12.09
N GLY A 308 -0.98 -7.62 -12.98
CA GLY A 308 -0.40 -6.73 -14.00
C GLY A 308 -1.44 -6.06 -14.90
N THR A 309 -2.51 -6.78 -15.27
CA THR A 309 -3.57 -6.24 -16.15
C THR A 309 -4.32 -5.05 -15.53
N GLY A 310 -4.30 -4.89 -14.20
CA GLY A 310 -4.99 -3.82 -13.49
C GLY A 310 -4.39 -2.43 -13.68
N ALA A 311 -3.14 -2.33 -14.15
CA ALA A 311 -2.49 -1.03 -14.33
C ALA A 311 -3.15 -0.17 -15.42
N ALA A 312 -3.59 -0.77 -16.53
CA ALA A 312 -4.23 -0.03 -17.63
C ALA A 312 -5.57 0.63 -17.24
N PRO A 313 -6.55 -0.06 -16.62
CA PRO A 313 -7.77 0.59 -16.14
C PRO A 313 -7.50 1.62 -15.04
N LEU A 314 -6.50 1.40 -14.18
CA LEU A 314 -6.09 2.42 -13.21
C LEU A 314 -5.53 3.66 -13.89
N ALA A 315 -4.71 3.51 -14.94
CA ALA A 315 -4.09 4.66 -15.62
C ALA A 315 -5.13 5.53 -16.31
N ALA A 316 -6.15 4.92 -16.91
CA ALA A 316 -7.29 5.63 -17.49
C ALA A 316 -8.06 6.48 -16.46
N ARG A 317 -8.04 6.10 -15.18
CA ARG A 317 -8.81 6.77 -14.11
C ARG A 317 -7.98 7.76 -13.28
N HIS A 318 -6.73 7.42 -13.03
CA HIS A 318 -5.86 8.11 -12.07
C HIS A 318 -4.60 8.70 -12.73
N GLY A 319 -4.47 8.54 -14.05
CA GLY A 319 -3.41 9.11 -14.86
C GLY A 319 -2.02 8.75 -14.34
N ARG A 320 -1.22 9.78 -14.06
CA ARG A 320 0.20 9.65 -13.71
C ARG A 320 0.44 8.98 -12.35
N ALA A 321 -0.58 8.78 -11.52
CA ALA A 321 -0.44 8.06 -10.25
C ALA A 321 -0.03 6.60 -10.44
N VAL A 322 -0.29 6.01 -11.61
CA VAL A 322 0.04 4.61 -11.97
C VAL A 322 1.47 4.45 -12.49
N ALA A 323 2.14 5.56 -12.81
CA ALA A 323 3.40 5.51 -13.54
C ALA A 323 4.41 4.53 -12.91
N PRO A 324 4.94 3.57 -13.67
CA PRO A 324 5.85 2.54 -13.16
C PRO A 324 7.21 3.12 -12.75
N VAL A 325 7.50 4.34 -13.21
CA VAL A 325 8.72 5.07 -12.91
C VAL A 325 8.36 6.50 -12.51
N VAL A 326 8.64 6.83 -11.25
CA VAL A 326 8.50 8.18 -10.71
C VAL A 326 9.85 8.57 -10.10
N VAL A 327 10.67 9.26 -10.87
CA VAL A 327 12.04 9.62 -10.48
C VAL A 327 12.30 11.10 -10.74
N SER A 328 13.13 11.68 -9.88
CA SER A 328 13.57 13.06 -10.06
C SER A 328 14.41 13.20 -11.34
N PRO A 329 14.22 14.26 -12.16
CA PRO A 329 14.99 14.49 -13.38
C PRO A 329 16.51 14.49 -13.16
N TRP A 330 17.00 15.11 -12.08
CA TRP A 330 18.43 15.16 -11.77
C TRP A 330 18.99 13.78 -11.39
N SER A 331 18.22 12.97 -10.65
CA SER A 331 18.64 11.60 -10.32
C SER A 331 18.68 10.73 -11.58
N ALA A 332 17.70 10.85 -12.47
CA ALA A 332 17.72 10.14 -13.75
C ALA A 332 18.92 10.57 -14.61
N ALA A 333 19.16 11.88 -14.74
CA ALA A 333 20.30 12.42 -15.48
C ALA A 333 21.64 11.94 -14.92
N ALA A 334 21.84 12.01 -13.60
CA ALA A 334 23.07 11.55 -12.95
C ALA A 334 23.32 10.04 -13.19
N LEU A 335 22.28 9.21 -13.11
CA LEU A 335 22.40 7.77 -13.36
C LEU A 335 22.72 7.45 -14.82
N VAL A 336 22.07 8.14 -15.78
CA VAL A 336 22.35 7.98 -17.21
C VAL A 336 23.77 8.41 -17.55
N LEU A 337 24.21 9.57 -17.04
CA LEU A 337 25.56 10.08 -17.24
C LEU A 337 26.62 9.13 -16.67
N ALA A 338 26.40 8.61 -15.46
CA ALA A 338 27.31 7.67 -14.81
C ALA A 338 27.42 6.33 -15.57
N ALA A 339 26.30 5.82 -16.11
CA ALA A 339 26.27 4.55 -16.84
C ALA A 339 26.76 4.64 -18.30
N GLY A 340 26.53 5.78 -18.95
CA GLY A 340 26.77 5.97 -20.39
C GLY A 340 28.06 6.71 -20.75
N GLY A 341 28.51 7.68 -19.94
CA GLY A 341 29.49 8.69 -20.36
C GLY A 341 30.96 8.44 -19.98
N GLY A 342 31.34 7.23 -19.57
CA GLY A 342 32.73 6.90 -19.25
C GLY A 342 33.30 7.71 -18.07
N ARG A 343 34.51 8.27 -18.18
CA ARG A 343 35.10 9.12 -17.12
C ARG A 343 34.43 10.50 -17.06
N ALA A 344 34.22 11.15 -18.20
CA ALA A 344 33.58 12.46 -18.28
C ALA A 344 32.13 12.44 -17.76
N GLY A 345 31.35 11.42 -18.13
CA GLY A 345 29.98 11.23 -17.62
C GLY A 345 29.92 11.05 -16.11
N ARG A 346 30.89 10.39 -15.49
CA ARG A 346 30.97 10.27 -14.02
C ARG A 346 31.25 11.63 -13.36
N VAL A 347 32.12 12.45 -13.93
CA VAL A 347 32.37 13.82 -13.45
C VAL A 347 31.10 14.68 -13.56
N LEU A 348 30.42 14.63 -14.71
CA LEU A 348 29.15 15.34 -14.91
C LEU A 348 28.05 14.85 -13.96
N ALA A 349 27.97 13.55 -13.70
CA ALA A 349 27.03 13.00 -12.72
C ALA A 349 27.28 13.57 -11.31
N VAL A 350 28.55 13.66 -10.88
CA VAL A 350 28.92 14.28 -9.60
C VAL A 350 28.54 15.77 -9.59
N ALA A 351 28.77 16.50 -10.69
CA ALA A 351 28.37 17.90 -10.80
C ALA A 351 26.85 18.10 -10.69
N VAL A 352 26.05 17.26 -11.37
CA VAL A 352 24.58 17.29 -11.30
C VAL A 352 24.09 17.01 -9.87
N LEU A 353 24.69 16.04 -9.17
CA LEU A 353 24.33 15.74 -7.78
C LEU A 353 24.80 16.84 -6.82
N GLY A 354 25.93 17.50 -7.10
CA GLY A 354 26.42 18.66 -6.37
C GLY A 354 25.46 19.85 -6.48
N ASP A 355 25.03 20.20 -7.69
CA ASP A 355 24.03 21.26 -7.90
C ASP A 355 22.69 20.93 -7.21
N ALA A 356 22.21 19.69 -7.37
CA ALA A 356 20.99 19.24 -6.68
C ALA A 356 21.12 19.35 -5.14
N THR A 357 22.30 19.05 -4.60
CA THR A 357 22.62 19.18 -3.17
C THR A 357 22.57 20.64 -2.72
N VAL A 358 23.19 21.56 -3.46
CA VAL A 358 23.17 22.99 -3.14
C VAL A 358 21.74 23.54 -3.18
N ARG A 359 20.97 23.21 -4.22
CA ARG A 359 19.56 23.63 -4.34
C ARG A 359 18.71 23.10 -3.19
N LEU A 360 18.88 21.83 -2.81
CA LEU A 360 18.15 21.25 -1.69
C LEU A 360 18.58 21.88 -0.36
N ALA A 361 19.88 22.09 -0.14
CA ALA A 361 20.39 22.72 1.07
C ALA A 361 19.81 24.12 1.27
N ARG A 362 19.68 24.92 0.20
CA ARG A 362 19.03 26.24 0.24
C ARG A 362 17.54 26.15 0.59
N ARG A 363 16.82 25.14 0.10
CA ARG A 363 15.40 24.93 0.46
C ARG A 363 15.22 24.45 1.91
N LEU A 364 16.15 23.64 2.41
CA LEU A 364 16.15 23.17 3.80
C LEU A 364 16.56 24.28 4.78
N ALA A 365 17.33 25.27 4.35
CA ALA A 365 17.73 26.40 5.19
C ALA A 365 16.52 27.23 5.63
N GLY A 366 16.36 27.44 6.93
CA GLY A 366 15.43 28.44 7.47
C GLY A 366 15.97 29.86 7.30
N PRO A 367 15.12 30.90 7.44
CA PRO A 367 15.54 32.30 7.41
C PRO A 367 16.69 32.54 8.39
N GLY A 368 17.80 33.14 7.92
CA GLY A 368 18.96 33.49 8.74
C GLY A 368 19.83 32.31 9.23
N ARG A 369 19.61 31.08 8.74
CA ARG A 369 20.37 29.89 9.17
C ARG A 369 21.26 29.32 8.07
N ARG A 370 22.38 28.70 8.45
CA ARG A 370 23.28 28.02 7.52
C ARG A 370 22.59 26.81 6.88
N ALA A 371 22.78 26.67 5.57
CA ALA A 371 22.20 25.57 4.81
C ALA A 371 22.80 24.23 5.24
N PRO A 372 21.97 23.21 5.58
CA PRO A 372 22.46 21.92 6.07
C PRO A 372 22.94 21.04 4.90
N ALA A 373 24.10 21.39 4.33
CA ALA A 373 24.64 20.75 3.11
C ALA A 373 24.85 19.23 3.29
N GLY A 374 25.32 18.78 4.45
CA GLY A 374 25.49 17.35 4.73
C GLY A 374 24.17 16.56 4.70
N LEU A 375 23.11 17.10 5.30
CA LEU A 375 21.78 16.48 5.24
C LEU A 375 21.24 16.47 3.80
N ALA A 376 21.38 17.59 3.09
CA ALA A 376 20.96 17.69 1.70
C ALA A 376 21.69 16.65 0.81
N ALA A 377 23.00 16.49 0.99
CA ALA A 377 23.80 15.50 0.26
C ALA A 377 23.30 14.07 0.53
N VAL A 378 23.07 13.73 1.80
CA VAL A 378 22.52 12.41 2.18
C VAL A 378 21.16 12.16 1.54
N LEU A 379 20.27 13.16 1.53
CA LEU A 379 18.94 13.04 0.90
C LEU A 379 19.02 12.90 -0.63
N VAL A 380 19.89 13.66 -1.30
CA VAL A 380 20.12 13.55 -2.74
C VAL A 380 20.69 12.19 -3.11
N LEU A 381 21.67 11.69 -2.36
CA LEU A 381 22.26 10.37 -2.58
C LEU A 381 21.23 9.26 -2.34
N ARG A 382 20.46 9.32 -1.25
CA ARG A 382 19.38 8.36 -0.96
C ARG A 382 18.28 8.39 -2.03
N GLY A 383 17.86 9.58 -2.45
CA GLY A 383 16.88 9.75 -3.53
C GLY A 383 17.39 9.20 -4.86
N THR A 384 18.66 9.40 -5.17
CA THR A 384 19.30 8.87 -6.39
C THR A 384 19.45 7.36 -6.33
N ALA A 385 19.82 6.78 -5.18
CA ALA A 385 19.85 5.34 -4.98
C ALA A 385 18.44 4.71 -5.07
N ALA A 386 17.40 5.39 -4.57
CA ALA A 386 16.01 4.97 -4.73
C ALA A 386 15.55 5.04 -6.20
N ALA A 387 15.96 6.08 -6.93
CA ALA A 387 15.71 6.19 -8.37
C ALA A 387 16.40 5.07 -9.15
N GLY A 388 17.65 4.73 -8.82
CA GLY A 388 18.37 3.60 -9.41
C GLY A 388 17.66 2.27 -9.20
N ARG A 389 17.18 1.99 -7.97
CA ARG A 389 16.36 0.81 -7.68
C ARG A 389 15.03 0.80 -8.45
N THR A 390 14.39 1.96 -8.58
CA THR A 390 13.13 2.11 -9.35
C THR A 390 13.36 1.81 -10.83
N LEU A 391 14.44 2.35 -11.42
CA LEU A 391 14.80 2.10 -12.81
C LEU A 391 15.22 0.64 -13.04
N ALA A 392 15.98 0.04 -12.11
CA ALA A 392 16.35 -1.38 -12.16
C ALA A 392 15.12 -2.30 -12.11
N ARG A 393 14.20 -2.05 -11.17
CA ARG A 393 12.92 -2.78 -11.08
C ARG A 393 12.06 -2.55 -12.32
N SER A 394 12.06 -1.33 -12.85
CA SER A 394 11.35 -1.00 -14.07
C SER A 394 11.89 -1.79 -15.26
N ALA A 395 13.21 -1.81 -15.47
CA ALA A 395 13.85 -2.56 -16.55
C ALA A 395 13.60 -4.08 -16.46
N THR A 396 13.47 -4.62 -15.26
CA THR A 396 13.33 -6.07 -15.01
C THR A 396 11.87 -6.54 -14.88
N ARG A 397 10.93 -5.64 -14.60
CA ARG A 397 9.49 -5.94 -14.40
C ARG A 397 8.57 -5.23 -15.37
N HIS A 398 8.60 -3.90 -15.42
CA HIS A 398 7.60 -3.11 -16.16
C HIS A 398 7.97 -2.98 -17.64
N HIS A 399 9.25 -2.76 -17.93
CA HIS A 399 9.82 -2.54 -19.26
C HIS A 399 10.72 -3.69 -19.70
N TRP A 400 10.52 -4.90 -19.15
CA TRP A 400 11.31 -6.07 -19.51
C TRP A 400 11.31 -6.37 -21.03
N PRO A 401 10.23 -6.14 -21.82
CA PRO A 401 10.28 -6.39 -23.26
C PRO A 401 11.30 -5.49 -23.97
N LEU A 402 11.37 -4.21 -23.57
CA LEU A 402 12.34 -3.25 -24.11
C LEU A 402 13.77 -3.66 -23.73
N THR A 403 13.97 -4.09 -22.49
CA THR A 403 15.26 -4.58 -22.00
C THR A 403 15.69 -5.85 -22.74
N ALA A 404 14.75 -6.76 -23.02
CA ALA A 404 15.01 -7.99 -23.75
C ALA A 404 15.43 -7.71 -25.20
N VAL A 405 14.68 -6.85 -25.91
CA VAL A 405 15.03 -6.41 -27.27
C VAL A 405 16.43 -5.78 -27.29
N ALA A 406 16.73 -4.87 -26.35
CA ALA A 406 18.06 -4.27 -26.25
C ALA A 406 19.18 -5.31 -26.01
N ALA A 407 18.94 -6.31 -25.16
CA ALA A 407 19.91 -7.37 -24.85
C ALA A 407 20.15 -8.36 -26.00
N LEU A 408 19.17 -8.53 -26.90
CA LEU A 408 19.32 -9.33 -28.12
C LEU A 408 20.25 -8.63 -29.12
N VAL A 409 20.12 -7.32 -29.29
CA VAL A 409 20.86 -6.55 -30.30
C VAL A 409 22.21 -6.01 -29.83
N SER A 410 22.47 -5.95 -28.52
CA SER A 410 23.71 -5.35 -27.98
C SER A 410 24.33 -6.18 -26.86
N ARG A 411 25.60 -6.58 -27.06
CA ARG A 411 26.40 -7.26 -26.02
C ARG A 411 26.54 -6.42 -24.76
N ARG A 412 26.70 -5.10 -24.90
CA ARG A 412 26.77 -4.16 -23.76
C ARG A 412 25.44 -4.13 -22.99
N ALA A 413 24.31 -4.04 -23.71
CA ALA A 413 22.99 -4.04 -23.09
C ALA A 413 22.69 -5.37 -22.39
N ARG A 414 23.13 -6.51 -22.95
CA ARG A 414 23.00 -7.84 -22.33
C ARG A 414 23.70 -7.92 -20.98
N TRP A 415 24.97 -7.51 -20.91
CA TRP A 415 25.71 -7.48 -19.65
C TRP A 415 25.12 -6.49 -18.65
N ALA A 416 24.67 -5.32 -19.12
CA ALA A 416 23.98 -4.36 -18.26
C ALA A 416 22.67 -4.93 -17.69
N ALA A 417 21.85 -5.60 -18.50
CA ALA A 417 20.62 -6.25 -18.06
C ALA A 417 20.89 -7.34 -17.02
N LEU A 418 21.91 -8.18 -17.22
CA LEU A 418 22.34 -9.19 -16.25
C LEU A 418 22.84 -8.58 -14.94
N ALA A 419 23.63 -7.51 -15.01
CA ALA A 419 24.13 -6.81 -13.84
C ALA A 419 22.98 -6.16 -13.05
N VAL A 420 22.05 -5.50 -13.75
CA VAL A 420 20.85 -4.89 -13.15
C VAL A 420 19.95 -5.94 -12.52
N ALA A 421 19.71 -7.05 -13.21
CA ALA A 421 18.87 -8.13 -12.71
C ALA A 421 19.47 -8.77 -11.45
N THR A 422 20.78 -9.01 -11.45
CA THR A 422 21.51 -9.57 -10.30
C THR A 422 21.51 -8.59 -9.13
N ALA A 423 21.86 -7.33 -9.37
CA ALA A 423 21.91 -6.32 -8.32
C ALA A 423 20.52 -6.09 -7.67
N ASP A 424 19.46 -6.00 -8.48
CA ASP A 424 18.09 -5.87 -7.97
C ASP A 424 17.67 -7.11 -7.16
N ALA A 425 18.00 -8.32 -7.61
CA ALA A 425 17.71 -9.55 -6.88
C ALA A 425 18.44 -9.62 -5.54
N VAL A 426 19.74 -9.32 -5.50
CA VAL A 426 20.55 -9.34 -4.27
C VAL A 426 20.07 -8.28 -3.26
N LEU A 427 19.83 -7.04 -3.73
CA LEU A 427 19.36 -5.96 -2.87
C LEU A 427 17.97 -6.26 -2.28
N ALA A 428 17.10 -6.90 -3.06
CA ALA A 428 15.78 -7.30 -2.59
C ALA A 428 15.81 -8.54 -1.68
N TRP A 429 16.77 -9.45 -1.89
CA TRP A 429 16.93 -10.65 -1.07
C TRP A 429 17.50 -10.34 0.32
N TRP A 430 18.39 -9.35 0.42
CA TRP A 430 19.15 -9.08 1.65
C TRP A 430 18.32 -8.96 2.94
N PRO A 431 17.17 -8.26 2.97
CA PRO A 431 16.31 -8.22 4.15
C PRO A 431 15.73 -9.59 4.54
N HIS A 432 15.53 -10.48 3.57
CA HIS A 432 14.89 -11.80 3.70
C HIS A 432 15.88 -12.96 3.70
N ARG A 433 17.18 -12.68 3.84
CA ARG A 433 18.26 -13.69 3.75
C ARG A 433 18.16 -14.81 4.79
N ALA A 434 17.45 -14.58 5.89
CA ALA A 434 17.18 -15.57 6.92
C ALA A 434 15.98 -16.48 6.59
N GLU A 435 15.10 -16.06 5.67
CA GLU A 435 13.83 -16.73 5.37
C GLU A 435 13.93 -17.57 4.08
N VAL A 436 14.67 -17.08 3.07
CA VAL A 436 14.73 -17.68 1.74
C VAL A 436 16.16 -17.65 1.22
N GLY A 437 16.63 -18.77 0.64
CA GLY A 437 17.95 -18.83 0.01
C GLY A 437 18.07 -17.92 -1.23
N PRO A 438 19.28 -17.40 -1.53
CA PRO A 438 19.49 -16.38 -2.57
C PRO A 438 19.05 -16.83 -3.97
N LEU A 439 19.35 -18.08 -4.34
CA LEU A 439 19.00 -18.62 -5.66
C LEU A 439 17.48 -18.73 -5.83
N ARG A 440 16.81 -19.32 -4.84
CA ARG A 440 15.34 -19.46 -4.84
C ARG A 440 14.67 -18.09 -4.93
N PHE A 441 15.15 -17.12 -4.15
CA PHE A 441 14.64 -15.76 -4.16
C PHE A 441 14.81 -15.09 -5.53
N ALA A 442 16.01 -15.17 -6.12
CA ALA A 442 16.30 -14.56 -7.40
C ALA A 442 15.43 -15.15 -8.53
N VAL A 443 15.30 -16.48 -8.59
CA VAL A 443 14.46 -17.17 -9.58
C VAL A 443 12.99 -16.80 -9.39
N ALA A 444 12.45 -16.92 -8.18
CA ALA A 444 11.06 -16.58 -7.91
C ALA A 444 10.76 -15.11 -8.26
N ARG A 445 11.60 -14.17 -7.80
CA ARG A 445 11.45 -12.74 -8.13
C ARG A 445 11.40 -12.50 -9.63
N ARG A 446 12.28 -13.12 -10.42
CA ARG A 446 12.27 -12.97 -11.89
C ARG A 446 11.02 -13.55 -12.54
N LEU A 447 10.53 -14.70 -12.08
CA LEU A 447 9.28 -15.25 -12.59
C LEU A 447 8.08 -14.37 -12.23
N GLU A 448 8.02 -13.85 -11.00
CA GLU A 448 7.00 -12.87 -10.59
C GLU A 448 7.02 -11.62 -11.45
N ASP A 449 8.21 -11.05 -11.67
CA ASP A 449 8.37 -9.81 -12.42
C ASP A 449 7.98 -9.99 -13.89
N LEU A 450 8.37 -11.10 -14.51
CA LEU A 450 7.98 -11.44 -15.87
C LEU A 450 6.48 -11.68 -15.99
N ALA A 451 5.87 -12.42 -15.05
CA ALA A 451 4.44 -12.68 -15.06
C ALA A 451 3.63 -11.39 -14.91
N TYR A 452 3.94 -10.57 -13.90
CA TYR A 452 3.31 -9.27 -13.72
C TYR A 452 3.53 -8.35 -14.92
N GLY A 453 4.76 -8.27 -15.43
CA GLY A 453 5.12 -7.47 -16.59
C GLY A 453 4.36 -7.90 -17.84
N ALA A 454 4.22 -9.20 -18.10
CA ALA A 454 3.42 -9.72 -19.21
C ALA A 454 1.95 -9.31 -19.10
N GLY A 455 1.37 -9.39 -17.89
CA GLY A 455 0.02 -8.90 -17.61
C GLY A 455 -0.16 -7.40 -17.86
N LEU A 456 0.82 -6.60 -17.42
CA LEU A 456 0.86 -5.14 -17.66
C LEU A 456 0.84 -4.82 -19.16
N TRP A 457 1.72 -5.44 -19.95
CA TRP A 457 1.78 -5.22 -21.39
C TRP A 457 0.52 -5.72 -22.09
N ALA A 458 0.01 -6.89 -21.72
CA ALA A 458 -1.26 -7.40 -22.25
C ALA A 458 -2.40 -6.42 -21.99
N GLY A 459 -2.52 -5.90 -20.77
CA GLY A 459 -3.53 -4.89 -20.40
C GLY A 459 -3.42 -3.60 -21.23
N ALA A 460 -2.20 -3.07 -21.39
CA ALA A 460 -1.95 -1.87 -22.19
C ALA A 460 -2.28 -2.08 -23.68
N LEU A 461 -1.87 -3.22 -24.26
CA LEU A 461 -2.12 -3.57 -25.66
C LEU A 461 -3.60 -3.81 -25.94
N CYS A 462 -4.29 -4.59 -25.09
CA CYS A 462 -5.72 -4.86 -25.24
C CYS A 462 -6.57 -3.58 -25.19
N ARG A 463 -6.17 -2.60 -24.37
CA ARG A 463 -6.84 -1.29 -24.27
C ARG A 463 -6.34 -0.25 -25.28
N ARG A 464 -5.26 -0.56 -26.01
CA ARG A 464 -4.56 0.39 -26.90
C ARG A 464 -4.17 1.69 -26.20
N ASP A 465 -3.78 1.58 -24.93
CA ASP A 465 -3.43 2.71 -24.06
C ASP A 465 -2.07 2.46 -23.38
N PRO A 466 -1.00 3.16 -23.78
CA PRO A 466 0.32 3.00 -23.19
C PRO A 466 0.48 3.76 -21.86
N SER A 467 -0.54 4.48 -21.36
CA SER A 467 -0.41 5.36 -20.20
C SER A 467 0.14 4.66 -18.96
N ALA A 468 -0.17 3.37 -18.77
CA ALA A 468 0.35 2.55 -17.67
C ALA A 468 1.85 2.18 -17.79
N LEU A 469 2.47 2.42 -18.94
CA LEU A 469 3.89 2.18 -19.20
C LEU A 469 4.71 3.49 -19.11
N LEU A 470 4.07 4.65 -19.20
CA LEU A 470 4.78 5.91 -19.31
C LEU A 470 5.36 6.37 -17.96
N PRO A 471 6.60 6.89 -17.94
CA PRO A 471 7.17 7.46 -16.72
C PRO A 471 6.45 8.76 -16.32
N ALA A 472 6.52 9.10 -15.04
CA ALA A 472 6.05 10.39 -14.53
C ALA A 472 7.13 11.12 -13.72
N SER A 473 7.00 12.45 -13.68
CA SER A 473 7.74 13.26 -12.73
C SER A 473 7.04 13.22 -11.37
N PRO A 474 7.78 13.27 -10.26
CA PRO A 474 7.19 13.47 -8.94
C PRO A 474 6.28 14.71 -8.94
N PRO A 475 5.17 14.69 -8.19
CA PRO A 475 4.34 15.89 -8.02
C PRO A 475 5.19 17.04 -7.48
N ARG A 476 4.88 18.27 -7.91
CA ARG A 476 5.52 19.47 -7.37
C ARG A 476 5.12 19.57 -5.89
N VAL A 477 6.12 19.53 -5.01
CA VAL A 477 5.97 19.69 -3.54
C VAL A 477 5.86 21.15 -3.19
#